data_AF-A0A150PAR5-F1
#
_entry.id   AF-A0A150PAR5-F1
#
_cell.length_a   1.000
_cell.length_b   1.000
_cell.length_c   1.000
_cell.angle_alpha   90.00
_cell.angle_beta   90.00
_cell.angle_gamma   90.00
#
_symmetry.space_group_name_H-M   'P 1'
#
loop_
_entity.id
_entity.type
_entity.pdbx_description
1 polymer ?
#
loop_
_entity_poly.entity_id
_entity_poly.type
_entity_poly.pdbx_seq_one_letter_code
_entity_poly.pdbx_strand_id
1 'polypeptide(L)'
;MRRLCVAALVPLVVGCSIVDPEDREELRRQIASMPSSEANEYKRWYMKWRAQRWLAGKDPNDEVGKVQCRDNEGGLWSGWYDRPNKFLSVEDVVNCLVKKANSTYLFCAEEFASWVVPDAKKEIEKLLPAYTDIECKYVWDFRYEPEKVDPKMVDPDAITPDDLIEALITLPGPPPGWVLPRFAPLLCPLGAGPGWGCPPRPSDSFPTGGEPTDPPGGDQP
;
A
#
# COMPACT_ATOMS: atom_id res chain seq x y z
N MET A 1 36.66 9.92 35.71
CA MET A 1 35.22 9.93 35.33
C MET A 1 35.06 9.22 34.00
N ARG A 2 34.68 7.94 34.01
CA ARG A 2 34.41 7.16 32.78
C ARG A 2 32.91 7.23 32.51
N ARG A 3 32.52 7.86 31.40
CA ARG A 3 31.14 7.87 30.91
C ARG A 3 30.84 6.47 30.36
N LEU A 4 30.01 5.71 31.07
CA LEU A 4 29.38 4.50 30.54
C LEU A 4 28.32 4.95 29.52
N CYS A 5 28.65 4.84 28.23
CA CYS A 5 27.64 4.81 27.18
C CYS A 5 26.83 3.52 27.37
N VAL A 6 25.65 3.65 27.97
CA VAL A 6 24.63 2.60 27.91
C VAL A 6 24.22 2.50 26.45
N ALA A 7 24.76 1.50 25.76
CA ALA A 7 24.23 1.08 24.48
C ALA A 7 22.78 0.65 24.73
N ALA A 8 21.83 1.49 24.33
CA ALA A 8 20.45 1.08 24.19
C ALA A 8 20.43 0.01 23.09
N LEU A 9 20.54 -1.25 23.52
CA LEU A 9 20.19 -2.42 22.73
C LEU A 9 18.70 -2.26 22.40
N VAL A 10 18.41 -1.59 21.28
CA VAL A 10 17.12 -1.70 20.61
C VAL A 10 17.04 -3.17 20.24
N PRO A 11 16.12 -3.96 20.84
CA PRO A 11 15.92 -5.31 20.36
C PRO A 11 15.41 -5.17 18.93
N LEU A 12 16.28 -5.47 17.97
CA LEU A 12 15.93 -5.91 16.63
C LEU A 12 15.17 -7.22 16.81
N VAL A 13 13.92 -7.13 17.29
CA VAL A 13 12.96 -8.23 17.19
C VAL A 13 12.73 -8.35 15.69
N VAL A 14 13.36 -9.37 15.11
CA VAL A 14 13.04 -9.89 13.78
C VAL A 14 11.53 -10.11 13.79
N GLY A 15 10.81 -9.18 13.14
CA GLY A 15 9.41 -8.88 13.37
C GLY A 15 8.46 -9.94 12.82
N CYS A 16 8.39 -11.08 13.49
CA CYS A 16 7.12 -11.78 13.59
C CYS A 16 6.33 -11.06 14.68
N SER A 17 5.54 -10.04 14.30
CA SER A 17 4.48 -9.57 15.19
C SER A 17 3.53 -10.75 15.40
N ILE A 18 3.65 -11.40 16.56
CA ILE A 18 2.74 -12.47 16.97
C ILE A 18 1.51 -11.76 17.54
N VAL A 19 0.59 -11.40 16.64
CA VAL A 19 -0.78 -11.08 17.02
C VAL A 19 -1.41 -12.36 17.59
N ASP A 20 -2.14 -12.24 18.70
CA ASP A 20 -2.85 -13.38 19.30
C ASP A 20 -3.84 -13.97 18.28
N PRO A 21 -3.97 -15.30 18.16
CA PRO A 21 -5.00 -15.92 17.32
C PRO A 21 -6.42 -15.39 17.59
N GLU A 22 -6.78 -15.08 18.84
CA GLU A 22 -8.09 -14.52 19.18
C GLU A 22 -8.25 -13.08 18.67
N ASP A 23 -7.20 -12.27 18.77
CA ASP A 23 -7.16 -10.90 18.24
C ASP A 23 -7.24 -10.90 16.71
N ARG A 24 -6.62 -11.88 16.05
CA ARG A 24 -6.69 -12.06 14.60
C ARG A 24 -8.11 -12.41 14.15
N GLU A 25 -8.80 -13.25 14.90
CA GLU A 25 -10.18 -13.66 14.62
C GLU A 25 -11.17 -12.52 14.84
N GLU A 26 -10.91 -11.67 15.83
CA GLU A 26 -11.66 -10.43 16.05
C GLU A 26 -11.39 -9.40 14.96
N LEU A 27 -10.14 -9.22 14.53
CA LEU A 27 -9.80 -8.38 13.36
C LEU A 27 -10.53 -8.85 12.12
N ARG A 28 -10.58 -10.16 11.86
CA ARG A 28 -11.30 -10.73 10.71
C ARG A 28 -12.78 -10.38 10.78
N ARG A 29 -13.41 -10.49 11.95
CA ARG A 29 -14.82 -10.14 12.17
C ARG A 29 -15.09 -8.65 11.96
N GLN A 30 -14.26 -7.78 12.51
CA GLN A 30 -14.41 -6.33 12.35
C GLN A 30 -14.19 -5.87 10.91
N ILE A 31 -13.25 -6.50 10.19
CA ILE A 31 -13.01 -6.23 8.78
C ILE A 31 -14.18 -6.70 7.91
N ALA A 32 -14.72 -7.90 8.19
CA ALA A 32 -15.86 -8.43 7.45
C ALA A 32 -17.16 -7.65 7.67
N SER A 33 -17.32 -6.99 8.83
CA SER A 33 -18.53 -6.23 9.18
C SER A 33 -18.47 -4.74 8.81
N MET A 34 -17.38 -4.28 8.19
CA MET A 34 -17.24 -2.87 7.81
C MET A 34 -18.29 -2.41 6.79
N PRO A 35 -18.69 -1.11 6.84
CA PRO A 35 -19.35 -0.48 5.72
C PRO A 35 -18.52 -0.57 4.44
N SER A 36 -19.17 -0.75 3.29
CA SER A 36 -18.51 -0.93 2.00
C SER A 36 -17.59 0.23 1.61
N SER A 37 -17.96 1.46 1.94
CA SER A 37 -17.14 2.64 1.70
C SER A 37 -15.80 2.56 2.44
N GLU A 38 -15.83 2.11 3.69
CA GLU A 38 -14.63 1.93 4.49
C GLU A 38 -13.80 0.78 3.94
N ALA A 39 -14.41 -0.40 3.75
CA ALA A 39 -13.73 -1.58 3.21
C ALA A 39 -12.99 -1.28 1.89
N ASN A 40 -13.59 -0.48 1.02
CA ASN A 40 -12.96 -0.04 -0.23
C ASN A 40 -11.74 0.86 -0.02
N GLU A 41 -11.74 1.70 1.01
CA GLU A 41 -10.57 2.50 1.39
C GLU A 41 -9.41 1.62 1.85
N TYR A 42 -9.67 0.64 2.72
CA TYR A 42 -8.66 -0.33 3.16
C TYR A 42 -8.12 -1.16 2.00
N LYS A 43 -8.99 -1.61 1.09
CA LYS A 43 -8.60 -2.34 -0.12
C LYS A 43 -7.67 -1.49 -0.99
N ARG A 44 -8.00 -0.22 -1.24
CA ARG A 44 -7.11 0.70 -2.00
C ARG A 44 -5.78 0.95 -1.30
N TRP A 45 -5.81 1.14 0.01
CA TRP A 45 -4.59 1.25 0.82
C TRP A 45 -3.72 0.01 0.68
N TYR A 46 -4.31 -1.19 0.74
CA TYR A 46 -3.62 -2.46 0.57
C TYR A 46 -3.03 -2.61 -0.83
N MET A 47 -3.80 -2.29 -1.89
CA MET A 47 -3.32 -2.30 -3.28
C MET A 47 -2.07 -1.41 -3.42
N LYS A 48 -2.12 -0.20 -2.84
CA LYS A 48 -0.99 0.74 -2.82
C LYS A 48 0.22 0.16 -2.09
N TRP A 49 0.03 -0.35 -0.87
CA TRP A 49 1.10 -0.96 -0.07
C TRP A 49 1.75 -2.13 -0.80
N ARG A 50 0.94 -3.03 -1.40
CA ARG A 50 1.42 -4.20 -2.12
C ARG A 50 2.18 -3.80 -3.38
N ALA A 51 1.68 -2.83 -4.14
CA ALA A 51 2.38 -2.29 -5.30
C ALA A 51 3.73 -1.67 -4.92
N GLN A 52 3.80 -0.86 -3.85
CA GLN A 52 5.06 -0.29 -3.36
C GLN A 52 6.06 -1.37 -2.96
N ARG A 53 5.62 -2.41 -2.26
CA ARG A 53 6.47 -3.53 -1.85
C ARG A 53 6.98 -4.33 -3.04
N TRP A 54 6.15 -4.56 -4.05
CA TRP A 54 6.55 -5.25 -5.28
C TRP A 54 7.56 -4.44 -6.11
N LEU A 55 7.35 -3.12 -6.24
CA LEU A 55 8.24 -2.23 -6.98
C LEU A 55 9.57 -1.99 -6.28
N ALA A 56 9.65 -2.13 -4.95
CA ALA A 56 10.89 -1.96 -4.18
C ALA A 56 12.02 -2.92 -4.60
N GLY A 57 11.70 -4.04 -5.26
CA GLY A 57 12.67 -5.00 -5.79
C GLY A 57 13.01 -4.81 -7.28
N LYS A 58 12.59 -3.72 -7.92
CA LYS A 58 12.77 -3.46 -9.36
C LYS A 58 13.80 -2.35 -9.60
N ASP A 59 14.35 -2.27 -10.81
CA ASP A 59 15.20 -1.14 -11.20
C ASP A 59 14.33 0.12 -11.27
N PRO A 60 14.69 1.23 -10.61
CA PRO A 60 13.95 2.48 -10.68
C PRO A 60 13.75 3.01 -12.11
N ASN A 61 14.68 2.71 -13.02
CA ASN A 61 14.66 3.17 -14.40
C ASN A 61 13.99 2.18 -15.36
N ASP A 62 13.49 1.04 -14.87
CA ASP A 62 12.75 0.11 -15.72
C ASP A 62 11.51 0.79 -16.31
N GLU A 63 11.29 0.58 -17.61
CA GLU A 63 10.08 1.03 -18.30
C GLU A 63 8.88 0.17 -17.87
N VAL A 64 7.90 0.83 -17.24
CA VAL A 64 6.59 0.25 -16.88
C VAL A 64 5.63 0.29 -18.06
N GLY A 65 5.77 1.32 -18.90
CA GLY A 65 5.06 1.45 -20.16
C GLY A 65 5.48 2.70 -20.91
N LYS A 66 5.00 2.83 -22.14
CA LYS A 66 5.42 3.87 -23.08
C LYS A 66 4.29 4.32 -23.98
N VAL A 67 4.50 5.46 -24.62
CA VAL A 67 3.62 5.93 -25.69
C VAL A 67 4.14 5.46 -27.03
N GLN A 68 3.24 4.84 -27.80
CA GLN A 68 3.43 4.55 -29.21
C GLN A 68 2.50 5.41 -30.04
N CYS A 69 2.98 5.89 -31.18
CA CYS A 69 2.16 6.61 -32.14
C CYS A 69 2.26 5.99 -33.53
N ARG A 70 1.29 6.34 -34.38
CA ARG A 70 1.30 6.08 -35.80
C ARG A 70 0.61 7.25 -36.51
N ASP A 71 0.93 7.42 -37.77
CA ASP A 71 0.48 8.50 -38.62
C ASP A 71 -0.08 7.96 -39.94
N ASN A 72 -1.00 8.70 -40.55
CA ASN A 72 -1.58 8.37 -41.83
C ASN A 72 -1.28 9.49 -42.82
N GLU A 73 -0.36 9.21 -43.75
CA GLU A 73 -0.03 10.10 -44.85
C GLU A 73 -0.54 9.49 -46.16
N GLY A 74 -1.40 10.20 -46.88
CA GLY A 74 -1.89 9.77 -48.19
C GLY A 74 -2.80 8.52 -48.17
N GLY A 75 -3.41 8.18 -47.03
CA GLY A 75 -4.37 7.07 -46.90
C GLY A 75 -3.76 5.74 -46.43
N LEU A 76 -2.47 5.71 -46.08
CA LEU A 76 -1.79 4.55 -45.50
C LEU A 76 -1.27 4.87 -44.10
N TRP A 77 -1.64 4.01 -43.14
CA TRP A 77 -1.10 4.07 -41.79
C TRP A 77 0.33 3.55 -41.73
N SER A 78 1.20 4.29 -41.05
CA SER A 78 2.52 3.82 -40.64
C SER A 78 2.42 2.70 -39.59
N GLY A 79 3.54 2.00 -39.37
CA GLY A 79 3.68 1.12 -38.22
C GLY A 79 3.70 1.92 -36.92
N TRP A 80 3.34 1.27 -35.80
CA TRP A 80 3.50 1.88 -34.48
C TRP A 80 4.99 2.12 -34.20
N TYR A 81 5.33 3.35 -33.83
CA TYR A 81 6.67 3.73 -33.40
C TYR A 81 6.64 4.28 -31.98
N ASP A 82 7.70 3.97 -31.23
CA ASP A 82 7.87 4.44 -29.86
C ASP A 82 8.15 5.94 -29.85
N ARG A 83 7.60 6.65 -28.85
CA ARG A 83 7.91 8.06 -28.60
C ARG A 83 9.09 8.17 -27.64
N PRO A 84 10.25 8.68 -28.09
CA PRO A 84 11.40 8.84 -27.21
C PRO A 84 11.05 9.72 -26.01
N ASN A 85 11.49 9.32 -24.82
CA ASN A 85 11.27 10.05 -23.56
C ASN A 85 9.79 10.23 -23.15
N LYS A 86 8.86 9.48 -23.75
CA LYS A 86 7.44 9.44 -23.34
C LYS A 86 7.13 8.06 -22.76
N PHE A 87 7.82 7.73 -21.68
CA PHE A 87 7.67 6.47 -20.95
C PHE A 87 7.45 6.72 -19.47
N LEU A 88 6.78 5.77 -18.82
CA LEU A 88 6.54 5.72 -17.40
C LEU A 88 7.58 4.79 -16.78
N SER A 89 8.43 5.30 -15.89
CA SER A 89 9.40 4.48 -15.17
C SER A 89 8.82 3.86 -13.89
N VAL A 90 9.51 2.87 -13.33
CA VAL A 90 9.22 2.36 -11.98
C VAL A 90 9.27 3.48 -10.95
N GLU A 91 10.27 4.37 -11.03
CA GLU A 91 10.40 5.51 -10.13
C GLU A 91 9.19 6.45 -10.21
N ASP A 92 8.68 6.73 -11.41
CA ASP A 92 7.50 7.58 -11.60
C ASP A 92 6.26 6.97 -10.93
N VAL A 93 6.06 5.65 -11.06
CA VAL A 93 4.97 4.94 -10.40
C VAL A 93 5.10 5.01 -8.89
N VAL A 94 6.29 4.72 -8.33
CA VAL A 94 6.54 4.80 -6.89
C VAL A 94 6.29 6.23 -6.39
N ASN A 95 6.75 7.25 -7.12
CA ASN A 95 6.53 8.65 -6.78
C ASN A 95 5.04 9.02 -6.77
N CYS A 96 4.26 8.56 -7.75
CA CYS A 96 2.82 8.74 -7.78
C CYS A 96 2.14 8.06 -6.58
N LEU A 97 2.52 6.81 -6.28
CA LEU A 97 1.99 6.07 -5.14
C LEU A 97 2.28 6.79 -3.83
N VAL A 98 3.50 7.31 -3.62
CA VAL A 98 3.86 8.02 -2.38
C VAL A 98 3.13 9.35 -2.25
N LYS A 99 3.13 10.18 -3.29
CA LYS A 99 2.65 11.58 -3.21
C LYS A 99 1.14 11.71 -3.20
N LYS A 100 0.41 10.74 -3.77
CA LYS A 100 -1.04 10.83 -3.92
C LYS A 100 -1.74 9.98 -2.86
N ALA A 101 -2.69 10.62 -2.18
CA ALA A 101 -3.60 9.93 -1.29
C ALA A 101 -4.50 9.00 -2.12
N ASN A 102 -4.74 7.78 -1.63
CA ASN A 102 -5.65 6.80 -2.24
C ASN A 102 -5.36 6.42 -3.72
N SER A 103 -4.13 6.63 -4.19
CA SER A 103 -3.69 6.17 -5.51
C SER A 103 -3.46 4.66 -5.51
N THR A 104 -3.74 4.04 -6.66
CA THR A 104 -3.43 2.64 -6.95
C THR A 104 -2.42 2.55 -8.09
N TYR A 105 -1.88 1.35 -8.31
CA TYR A 105 -0.96 1.09 -9.43
C TYR A 105 -1.56 1.51 -10.78
N LEU A 106 -2.81 1.10 -11.04
CA LEU A 106 -3.54 1.46 -12.26
C LEU A 106 -3.78 2.96 -12.36
N PHE A 107 -4.22 3.59 -11.27
CA PHE A 107 -4.45 5.04 -11.25
C PHE A 107 -3.20 5.81 -11.68
N CYS A 108 -2.02 5.42 -11.22
CA CYS A 108 -0.77 6.10 -11.56
C CYS A 108 -0.43 5.99 -13.06
N ALA A 109 -0.66 4.82 -13.67
CA ALA A 109 -0.44 4.63 -15.09
C ALA A 109 -1.50 5.34 -15.95
N GLU A 110 -2.78 5.26 -15.56
CA GLU A 110 -3.89 5.96 -16.22
C GLU A 110 -3.68 7.47 -16.17
N GLU A 111 -3.27 7.99 -15.02
CA GLU A 111 -2.95 9.39 -14.85
C GLU A 111 -1.82 9.81 -15.78
N PHE A 112 -0.70 9.08 -15.80
CA PHE A 112 0.38 9.35 -16.76
C PHE A 112 -0.12 9.35 -18.21
N ALA A 113 -0.83 8.30 -18.61
CA ALA A 113 -1.35 8.17 -19.96
C ALA A 113 -2.30 9.33 -20.34
N SER A 114 -3.10 9.81 -19.39
CA SER A 114 -4.13 10.84 -19.62
C SER A 114 -3.58 12.16 -20.16
N TRP A 115 -2.35 12.54 -19.80
CA TRP A 115 -1.73 13.78 -20.27
C TRP A 115 -0.60 13.54 -21.27
N VAL A 116 0.16 12.44 -21.16
CA VAL A 116 1.30 12.17 -22.05
C VAL A 116 0.84 11.76 -23.45
N VAL A 117 -0.24 10.98 -23.57
CA VAL A 117 -0.73 10.55 -24.89
C VAL A 117 -1.23 11.73 -25.73
N PRO A 118 -2.09 12.64 -25.20
CA PRO A 118 -2.46 13.85 -25.93
C PRO A 118 -1.28 14.79 -26.22
N ASP A 119 -0.32 14.89 -25.30
CA ASP A 119 0.88 15.71 -25.47
C ASP A 119 1.75 15.19 -26.61
N ALA A 120 2.04 13.89 -26.65
CA ALA A 120 2.78 13.25 -27.73
C ALA A 120 2.08 13.42 -29.10
N LYS A 121 0.75 13.33 -29.14
CA LYS A 121 -0.03 13.59 -30.34
C LYS A 121 0.15 15.04 -30.81
N LYS A 122 0.00 16.02 -29.92
CA LYS A 122 0.18 17.45 -30.23
C LYS A 122 1.60 17.79 -30.69
N GLU A 123 2.62 17.11 -30.17
CA GLU A 123 4.00 17.27 -30.63
C GLU A 123 4.16 16.82 -32.09
N ILE A 124 3.56 15.68 -32.47
CA ILE A 124 3.62 15.18 -33.85
C ILE A 124 2.82 16.07 -34.80
N GLU A 125 1.63 16.51 -34.38
CA GLU A 125 0.76 17.41 -35.16
C GLU A 125 1.48 18.71 -35.56
N LYS A 126 2.47 19.16 -34.78
CA LYS A 126 3.30 20.33 -35.11
C LYS A 126 4.40 20.05 -36.13
N LEU A 127 4.83 18.79 -36.24
CA LEU A 127 5.95 18.39 -37.10
C LEU A 127 5.48 17.91 -38.48
N LEU A 128 4.25 17.39 -38.56
CA LEU A 128 3.69 16.82 -39.77
C LEU A 128 2.73 17.77 -40.50
N PRO A 129 2.47 17.56 -41.80
CA PRO A 129 1.50 18.33 -42.56
C PRO A 129 0.10 18.29 -41.93
N ALA A 130 -0.68 19.37 -42.10
CA ALA A 130 -2.03 19.53 -41.53
C ALA A 130 -3.06 18.48 -41.95
N TYR A 131 -2.76 17.67 -42.97
CA TYR A 131 -3.63 16.62 -43.51
C TYR A 131 -3.25 15.22 -43.00
N THR A 132 -2.38 15.13 -42.00
CA THR A 132 -1.89 13.87 -41.43
C THR A 132 -2.74 13.49 -40.22
N ASP A 133 -3.42 12.35 -40.27
CA ASP A 133 -4.09 11.82 -39.07
C ASP A 133 -3.07 11.17 -38.16
N ILE A 134 -3.16 11.43 -36.86
CA ILE A 134 -2.22 10.90 -35.86
C ILE A 134 -2.99 10.18 -34.75
N GLU A 135 -2.54 8.95 -34.47
CA GLU A 135 -3.01 8.15 -33.35
C GLU A 135 -1.85 7.89 -32.39
N CYS A 136 -2.10 8.06 -31.11
CA CYS A 136 -1.15 7.71 -30.05
C CYS A 136 -1.88 6.89 -28.99
N LYS A 137 -1.17 5.93 -28.39
CA LYS A 137 -1.68 5.09 -27.30
C LYS A 137 -0.59 4.83 -26.28
N TYR A 138 -1.02 4.59 -25.04
CA TYR A 138 -0.16 4.03 -24.01
C TYR A 138 -0.10 2.51 -24.17
N VAL A 139 1.08 1.94 -23.98
CA VAL A 139 1.37 0.50 -24.07
C VAL A 139 2.16 0.12 -22.84
N TRP A 140 1.69 -0.89 -22.11
CA TRP A 140 2.41 -1.45 -20.99
C TRP A 140 3.64 -2.23 -21.44
N ASP A 141 4.70 -2.20 -20.65
CA ASP A 141 5.75 -3.21 -20.73
C ASP A 141 5.19 -4.54 -20.21
N PHE A 142 5.49 -5.63 -20.91
CA PHE A 142 4.94 -6.95 -20.64
C PHE A 142 5.21 -7.47 -19.22
N ARG A 143 6.23 -6.95 -18.52
CA ARG A 143 6.57 -7.32 -17.13
C ARG A 143 5.63 -6.64 -16.12
N TYR A 144 4.91 -5.61 -16.55
CA TYR A 144 4.17 -4.66 -15.73
C TYR A 144 2.68 -4.58 -16.10
N GLU A 145 2.23 -5.34 -17.10
CA GLU A 145 0.83 -5.43 -17.50
C GLU A 145 -0.10 -5.79 -16.33
N PRO A 146 -1.26 -5.10 -16.19
CA PRO A 146 -2.24 -5.38 -15.15
C PRO A 146 -2.66 -6.85 -15.04
N GLU A 147 -2.72 -7.57 -16.15
CA GLU A 147 -3.14 -8.97 -16.23
C GLU A 147 -2.04 -9.94 -15.79
N LYS A 148 -0.78 -9.49 -15.69
CA LYS A 148 0.38 -10.30 -15.34
C LYS A 148 0.92 -10.04 -13.94
N VAL A 149 0.50 -8.93 -13.31
CA VAL A 149 0.82 -8.63 -11.92
C VAL A 149 -0.12 -9.37 -10.97
N ASP A 150 0.19 -9.34 -9.68
CA ASP A 150 -0.69 -9.91 -8.66
C ASP A 150 -2.08 -9.22 -8.71
N PRO A 151 -3.18 -9.99 -8.86
CA PRO A 151 -4.53 -9.43 -8.91
C PRO A 151 -4.86 -8.52 -7.72
N LYS A 152 -4.29 -8.79 -6.54
CA LYS A 152 -4.52 -7.98 -5.33
C LYS A 152 -3.92 -6.57 -5.41
N MET A 153 -3.16 -6.27 -6.46
CA MET A 153 -2.65 -4.92 -6.75
C MET A 153 -3.57 -4.10 -7.66
N VAL A 154 -4.45 -4.76 -8.42
CA VAL A 154 -5.23 -4.15 -9.51
C VAL A 154 -6.74 -4.33 -9.34
N ASP A 155 -7.16 -5.36 -8.61
CA ASP A 155 -8.55 -5.71 -8.36
C ASP A 155 -8.86 -5.69 -6.85
N PRO A 156 -9.75 -4.78 -6.38
CA PRO A 156 -10.16 -4.75 -4.98
C PRO A 156 -10.94 -6.01 -4.55
N ASP A 157 -11.57 -6.73 -5.46
CA ASP A 157 -12.37 -7.93 -5.13
C ASP A 157 -11.50 -9.17 -4.94
N ALA A 158 -10.27 -9.16 -5.42
CA ALA A 158 -9.26 -10.18 -5.12
C ALA A 158 -8.71 -10.10 -3.67
N ILE A 159 -9.03 -9.03 -2.92
CA ILE A 159 -8.49 -8.77 -1.59
C ILE A 159 -9.44 -9.31 -0.51
N THR A 160 -8.90 -10.20 0.31
CA THR A 160 -9.61 -10.82 1.43
C THR A 160 -9.36 -10.08 2.76
N PRO A 161 -10.17 -10.31 3.79
CA PRO A 161 -9.89 -9.79 5.14
C PRO A 161 -8.52 -10.23 5.67
N ASP A 162 -8.08 -11.46 5.40
CA ASP A 162 -6.78 -11.96 5.85
C ASP A 162 -5.61 -11.25 5.18
N ASP A 163 -5.78 -10.82 3.92
CA ASP A 163 -4.78 -9.99 3.24
C ASP A 163 -4.59 -8.66 3.94
N LEU A 164 -5.71 -8.00 4.29
CA LEU A 164 -5.67 -6.74 5.03
C LEU A 164 -4.98 -6.92 6.38
N ILE A 165 -5.30 -7.99 7.11
CA ILE A 165 -4.65 -8.32 8.39
C ILE A 165 -3.14 -8.53 8.20
N GLU A 166 -2.72 -9.31 7.22
CA GLU A 166 -1.29 -9.57 6.95
C GLU A 166 -0.54 -8.27 6.68
N ALA A 167 -1.10 -7.38 5.86
CA ALA A 167 -0.47 -6.08 5.61
C ALA A 167 -0.38 -5.24 6.88
N LEU A 168 -1.44 -5.20 7.70
CA LEU A 168 -1.46 -4.45 8.97
C LEU A 168 -0.40 -4.95 9.96
N ILE A 169 -0.15 -6.26 10.00
CA ILE A 169 0.87 -6.89 10.84
C ILE A 169 2.29 -6.62 10.31
N THR A 170 2.45 -6.55 8.98
CA THR A 170 3.77 -6.42 8.33
C THR A 170 4.31 -4.99 8.34
N LEU A 171 3.46 -3.99 8.61
CA LEU A 171 3.94 -2.62 8.77
C LEU A 171 4.87 -2.52 9.97
N PRO A 172 6.03 -1.85 9.86
CA PRO A 172 6.87 -1.59 11.02
C PRO A 172 6.04 -0.86 12.08
N GLY A 173 6.18 -1.32 13.33
CA GLY A 173 5.41 -0.87 14.49
C GLY A 173 5.35 0.65 14.66
N PRO A 174 4.49 1.12 15.58
CA PRO A 174 3.69 2.33 15.43
C PRO A 174 4.49 3.62 15.24
N PRO A 175 4.40 4.30 14.09
CA PRO A 175 4.61 5.74 14.02
C PRO A 175 3.33 6.48 14.45
N PRO A 176 3.43 7.75 14.89
CA PRO A 176 2.27 8.57 15.18
C PRO A 176 1.51 8.84 13.87
N GLY A 177 0.35 8.19 13.71
CA GLY A 177 -0.44 8.26 12.48
C GLY A 177 -0.84 6.91 11.92
N TRP A 178 -1.25 5.99 12.79
CA TRP A 178 -1.92 4.76 12.35
C TRP A 178 -3.03 5.18 11.39
N VAL A 179 -2.93 4.72 10.14
CA VAL A 179 -3.93 5.01 9.12
C VAL A 179 -5.31 4.53 9.60
N LEU A 180 -5.33 3.56 10.53
CA LEU A 180 -6.51 2.82 10.96
C LEU A 180 -6.54 2.69 12.49
N PRO A 181 -6.82 3.78 13.24
CA PRO A 181 -6.66 3.83 14.70
C PRO A 181 -7.47 2.78 15.46
N ARG A 182 -8.61 2.34 14.90
CA ARG A 182 -9.50 1.36 15.55
C ARG A 182 -8.92 -0.05 15.65
N PHE A 183 -7.99 -0.42 14.77
CA PHE A 183 -7.33 -1.74 14.80
C PHE A 183 -6.07 -1.75 15.65
N ALA A 184 -5.63 -0.58 16.11
CA ALA A 184 -4.42 -0.46 16.91
C ALA A 184 -4.37 -1.34 18.16
N PRO A 185 -5.47 -1.48 18.95
CA PRO A 185 -5.45 -2.35 20.12
C PRO A 185 -5.21 -3.84 19.78
N LEU A 186 -5.70 -4.30 18.63
CA LEU A 186 -5.66 -5.71 18.21
C LEU A 186 -4.39 -6.07 17.43
N LEU A 187 -3.67 -5.07 16.91
CA LEU A 187 -2.43 -5.26 16.14
C LEU A 187 -1.17 -5.19 17.02
N CYS A 188 -1.34 -4.91 18.32
CA CYS A 188 -0.25 -4.85 19.27
C CYS A 188 0.32 -6.25 19.54
N PRO A 189 1.66 -6.43 19.49
CA PRO A 189 2.29 -7.70 19.79
C PRO A 189 1.89 -8.23 21.17
N LEU A 190 1.81 -9.55 21.32
CA LEU A 190 1.58 -10.19 22.62
C LEU A 190 2.56 -9.66 23.70
N GLY A 191 2.00 -9.16 24.81
CA GLY A 191 2.76 -8.56 25.91
C GLY A 191 3.15 -7.08 25.75
N ALA A 192 2.79 -6.44 24.62
CA ALA A 192 2.98 -5.00 24.43
C ALA A 192 1.91 -4.20 25.19
N GLY A 193 2.23 -3.74 26.40
CA GLY A 193 1.37 -2.87 27.21
C GLY A 193 1.50 -1.37 26.87
N PRO A 194 0.92 -0.48 27.69
CA PRO A 194 0.96 0.97 27.49
C PRO A 194 2.37 1.57 27.32
N GLY A 195 3.39 0.93 27.90
CA GLY A 195 4.80 1.32 27.75
C GLY A 195 5.36 1.16 26.33
N TRP A 196 4.67 0.45 25.44
CA TRP A 196 5.00 0.29 24.02
C TRP A 196 4.19 1.21 23.10
N GLY A 197 3.37 2.10 23.66
CA GLY A 197 2.44 2.95 22.90
C GLY A 197 1.18 2.20 22.43
N CYS A 198 0.92 1.01 22.97
CA CYS A 198 -0.26 0.20 22.67
C CYS A 198 -1.47 0.69 23.48
N PRO A 199 -2.59 1.04 22.83
CA PRO A 199 -3.84 1.33 23.53
C PRO A 199 -4.37 0.06 24.22
N PRO A 200 -5.08 0.18 25.36
CA PRO A 200 -5.64 -0.97 26.07
C PRO A 200 -6.59 -1.76 25.17
N ARG A 201 -6.57 -3.10 25.27
CA ARG A 201 -7.45 -3.94 24.46
C ARG A 201 -8.90 -3.77 24.91
N PRO A 202 -9.88 -3.88 24.00
CA PRO A 202 -11.29 -3.91 24.39
C PRO A 202 -11.59 -5.02 25.41
N SER A 203 -10.94 -6.18 25.28
CA SER A 203 -11.06 -7.32 26.20
C SER A 203 -10.45 -7.07 27.59
N ASP A 204 -9.47 -6.19 27.71
CA ASP A 204 -8.87 -5.80 29.00
C ASP A 204 -9.85 -5.00 29.89
N SER A 205 -10.96 -4.54 29.32
CA SER A 205 -11.97 -3.75 30.03
C SER A 205 -13.09 -4.56 30.66
N PHE A 206 -13.06 -5.89 30.59
CA PHE A 206 -13.89 -6.70 31.49
C PHE A 206 -13.21 -6.74 32.85
N PRO A 207 -13.79 -6.11 33.90
CA PRO A 207 -13.25 -6.29 35.23
C PRO A 207 -13.50 -7.77 35.57
N THR A 208 -12.45 -8.58 35.60
CA THR A 208 -12.46 -9.76 36.46
C THR A 208 -12.81 -9.23 37.84
N GLY A 209 -14.04 -9.51 38.26
CA GLY A 209 -14.51 -9.23 39.61
C GLY A 209 -13.57 -9.93 40.57
N GLY A 210 -12.58 -9.18 41.07
CA GLY A 210 -11.83 -9.57 42.24
C GLY A 210 -12.79 -9.41 43.41
N GLU A 211 -13.19 -10.54 43.99
CA GLU A 211 -13.76 -10.54 45.34
C GLU A 211 -12.85 -9.68 46.25
N PRO A 212 -13.42 -8.81 47.10
CA PRO A 212 -12.61 -8.13 48.09
C PRO A 212 -12.10 -9.20 49.07
N THR A 213 -10.83 -9.55 48.96
CA THR A 213 -10.15 -10.31 50.01
C THR A 213 -10.10 -9.45 51.27
N ASP A 214 -10.84 -9.88 52.30
CA ASP A 214 -10.76 -9.31 53.64
C ASP A 214 -9.30 -9.30 54.14
N PRO A 215 -8.88 -8.25 54.88
CA PRO A 215 -7.53 -8.19 55.42
C PRO A 215 -7.32 -9.33 56.45
N PRO A 216 -6.14 -9.96 56.47
CA PRO A 216 -5.89 -11.08 57.38
C PRO A 216 -5.92 -10.58 58.82
N GLY A 217 -6.86 -11.11 59.60
CA GLY A 217 -6.92 -10.95 61.04
C GLY A 217 -5.62 -11.45 61.68
N GLY A 218 -4.87 -10.52 62.25
CA GLY A 218 -3.72 -10.81 63.11
C GLY A 218 -4.20 -11.09 64.52
N ASP A 219 -4.63 -12.32 64.78
CA ASP A 219 -4.57 -12.90 66.12
C ASP A 219 -3.39 -13.88 66.11
N GLN A 220 -2.38 -13.61 66.94
CA GLN A 220 -1.64 -14.61 67.70
C GLN A 220 -0.60 -13.95 68.65
N PRO A 221 -0.14 -14.67 69.69
CA PRO A 221 -0.38 -14.38 71.11
C PRO A 221 0.75 -13.63 71.85
#